data_AF-A0A0L0SR71-F1
#
_entry.id   AF-A0A0L0SR71-F1
#
_cell.length_a   1.000
_cell.length_b   1.000
_cell.length_c   1.000
_cell.angle_alpha   90.00
_cell.angle_beta   90.00
_cell.angle_gamma   90.00
#
_symmetry.space_group_name_H-M   'P 1'
#
loop_
_entity.id
_entity.type
_entity.pdbx_description
1 polymer ?
#
loop_
_entity_poly.entity_id
_entity_poly.type
_entity_poly.pdbx_seq_one_letter_code
_entity_poly.pdbx_strand_id
1 'polypeptide(L)'
;MLNVNQLLLVTLVALIAIVAASPAPQAPAPESTPVEHPPNDPLISIFYANEPMRSTVQVLGDYATATGQCRGLEGREDGFIYMHTWPTYDNLRPAWKVRLYRDWGCVGAPAAELTVYDGVRPHIPMADPADRSKPLVVKSVSFVPF
;
A
#
# COMPACT_ATOMS: atom_id res chain seq x y z
N MET A 1 -26.35 -7.43 -61.54
CA MET A 1 -26.89 -7.43 -60.16
C MET A 1 -25.76 -7.93 -59.27
N LEU A 2 -25.15 -7.07 -58.45
CA LEU A 2 -24.11 -7.50 -57.53
C LEU A 2 -24.76 -8.35 -56.42
N ASN A 3 -24.28 -9.57 -56.25
CA ASN A 3 -24.76 -10.48 -55.22
C ASN A 3 -24.40 -9.90 -53.84
N VAL A 4 -25.32 -10.00 -52.88
CA VAL A 4 -25.16 -9.48 -51.50
C VAL A 4 -23.84 -9.97 -50.84
N ASN A 5 -23.40 -11.19 -51.19
CA ASN A 5 -22.13 -11.76 -50.74
C ASN A 5 -20.88 -11.05 -51.28
N GLN A 6 -20.94 -10.45 -52.48
CA GLN A 6 -19.81 -9.70 -53.05
C GLN A 6 -19.65 -8.33 -52.39
N LEU A 7 -20.75 -7.71 -51.92
CA LEU A 7 -20.69 -6.44 -51.18
C LEU A 7 -20.03 -6.62 -49.81
N LEU A 8 -20.36 -7.71 -49.11
CA LEU A 8 -19.80 -8.06 -47.79
C LEU A 8 -18.28 -8.29 -47.83
N LEU A 9 -17.78 -8.94 -48.88
CA LEU A 9 -16.35 -9.20 -49.08
C LEU A 9 -15.55 -7.91 -49.32
N VAL A 10 -16.09 -6.95 -50.08
CA VAL A 10 -15.41 -5.67 -50.34
C VAL A 10 -15.35 -4.80 -49.07
N THR A 11 -16.42 -4.79 -48.25
CA THR A 11 -16.42 -4.07 -46.97
C THR A 11 -15.45 -4.67 -45.94
N LEU A 12 -15.28 -5.99 -45.92
CA LEU A 12 -14.37 -6.65 -44.97
C LEU A 12 -12.90 -6.38 -45.31
N VAL A 13 -12.53 -6.37 -46.59
CA VAL A 13 -11.17 -6.05 -47.05
C VAL A 13 -10.81 -4.58 -46.78
N ALA A 14 -11.78 -3.66 -46.94
CA ALA A 14 -11.57 -2.25 -46.61
C ALA A 14 -11.35 -1.99 -45.11
N LEU A 15 -12.01 -2.76 -44.22
CA LEU A 15 -11.83 -2.63 -42.77
C LEU A 15 -10.44 -3.10 -42.31
N ILE A 16 -9.88 -4.15 -42.92
CA ILE A 16 -8.57 -4.72 -42.55
C ILE A 16 -7.43 -3.75 -42.91
N ALA A 17 -7.56 -3.01 -44.01
CA ALA A 17 -6.55 -2.03 -44.44
C ALA A 17 -6.42 -0.83 -43.50
N ILE A 18 -7.49 -0.46 -42.78
CA ILE A 18 -7.50 0.70 -41.87
C ILE A 18 -6.86 0.36 -40.51
N VAL A 19 -6.96 -0.90 -40.06
CA VAL A 19 -6.37 -1.35 -38.78
C VAL A 19 -4.84 -1.49 -38.87
N ALA A 20 -4.31 -1.87 -40.05
CA ALA A 20 -2.87 -2.07 -40.25
C ALA A 20 -2.06 -0.75 -40.38
N ALA A 21 -2.72 0.39 -40.63
CA ALA A 21 -2.08 1.69 -40.79
C ALA A 21 -2.05 2.54 -39.50
N SER A 22 -2.58 2.02 -38.39
CA SER A 22 -2.51 2.70 -37.11
C SER A 22 -1.10 2.49 -36.52
N PRO A 23 -0.28 3.54 -36.35
CA PRO A 23 0.97 3.39 -35.60
C PRO A 23 0.60 2.89 -34.21
N ALA A 24 1.07 1.69 -33.87
CA ALA A 24 0.95 1.18 -32.52
C ALA A 24 1.51 2.25 -31.57
N PRO A 25 0.80 2.63 -30.50
CA PRO A 25 1.37 3.48 -29.48
C PRO A 25 2.71 2.88 -29.07
N GLN A 26 3.80 3.63 -29.27
CA GLN A 26 5.11 3.21 -28.76
C GLN A 26 4.93 3.02 -27.27
N ALA A 27 5.04 1.76 -26.82
CA ALA A 27 5.11 1.46 -25.41
C ALA A 27 6.23 2.34 -24.83
N PRO A 28 5.99 3.06 -23.72
CA PRO A 28 7.03 3.86 -23.10
C PRO A 28 8.26 2.97 -22.90
N ALA A 29 9.42 3.47 -23.30
CA ALA A 29 10.68 2.77 -23.11
C ALA A 29 10.79 2.35 -21.63
N PRO A 30 11.29 1.15 -21.31
CA PRO A 30 11.48 0.74 -19.92
C PRO A 30 12.30 1.81 -19.22
N GLU A 31 11.75 2.42 -18.16
CA GLU A 31 12.52 3.32 -17.30
C GLU A 31 13.75 2.56 -16.81
N SER A 32 14.92 3.00 -17.25
CA SER A 32 16.22 2.37 -16.93
C SER A 32 16.72 2.73 -15.53
N THR A 33 15.91 3.42 -14.73
CA THR A 33 16.17 3.62 -13.31
C THR A 33 15.93 2.30 -12.57
N PRO A 34 16.93 1.76 -11.85
CA PRO A 34 16.71 0.64 -10.96
C PRO A 34 15.54 0.94 -10.05
N VAL A 35 14.56 0.04 -9.98
CA VAL A 35 13.49 0.13 -8.97
C VAL A 35 14.17 -0.03 -7.63
N GLU A 36 14.30 1.06 -6.87
CA GLU A 36 14.86 1.05 -5.53
C GLU A 36 13.91 0.25 -4.64
N HIS A 37 14.31 -0.99 -4.29
CA HIS A 37 13.54 -1.81 -3.38
C HIS A 37 13.74 -1.30 -1.94
N PRO A 38 12.67 -1.27 -1.12
CA PRO A 38 12.81 -0.88 0.28
C PRO A 38 13.70 -1.89 1.02
N PRO A 39 14.45 -1.46 2.06
CA PRO A 39 15.33 -2.36 2.76
C PRO A 39 14.57 -3.47 3.49
N ASN A 40 15.22 -4.61 3.65
CA ASN A 40 14.65 -5.82 4.23
C ASN A 40 14.26 -5.67 5.69
N ASP A 41 13.54 -6.69 6.17
CA ASP A 41 13.16 -6.88 7.58
C ASP A 41 12.41 -5.69 8.21
N PRO A 42 11.36 -5.15 7.57
CA PRO A 42 10.68 -3.98 8.08
C PRO A 42 10.06 -4.23 9.45
N LEU A 43 10.05 -3.18 10.25
CA LEU A 43 9.42 -3.16 11.56
C LEU A 43 8.65 -1.88 11.81
N ILE A 44 7.69 -1.95 12.74
CA ILE A 44 7.08 -0.78 13.35
C ILE A 44 7.39 -0.76 14.84
N SER A 45 7.70 0.42 15.33
CA SER A 45 7.69 0.76 16.75
C SER A 45 6.37 1.42 17.10
N ILE A 46 5.64 0.91 18.09
CA ILE A 46 4.36 1.44 18.57
C ILE A 46 4.48 1.79 20.06
N PHE A 47 4.01 2.97 20.45
CA PHE A 47 3.73 3.29 21.86
C PHE A 47 2.23 3.46 22.04
N TYR A 48 1.64 2.67 22.93
CA TYR A 48 0.23 2.77 23.29
C TYR A 48 -0.02 3.91 24.27
N ALA A 49 -1.23 4.48 24.25
CA ALA A 49 -1.51 5.72 24.97
C ALA A 49 -1.28 5.63 26.48
N ASN A 50 -1.68 4.52 27.11
CA ASN A 50 -1.53 4.31 28.56
C ASN A 50 -0.49 3.25 28.90
N GLU A 51 0.53 3.07 28.05
CA GLU A 51 1.60 2.10 28.31
C GLU A 51 2.98 2.75 28.19
N PRO A 52 3.86 2.59 29.20
CA PRO A 52 5.19 3.19 29.17
C PRO A 52 6.16 2.45 28.23
N MET A 53 5.81 1.24 27.78
CA MET A 53 6.67 0.38 26.98
C MET A 53 6.33 0.45 25.49
N ARG A 54 7.39 0.34 24.68
CA ARG A 54 7.31 0.26 23.22
C ARG A 54 7.07 -1.18 22.79
N SER A 55 6.05 -1.40 21.97
CA SER A 55 5.89 -2.64 21.21
C SER A 55 6.59 -2.54 19.87
N THR A 56 7.21 -3.63 19.43
CA THR A 56 7.81 -3.73 18.09
C THR A 56 7.17 -4.89 17.33
N VAL A 57 6.77 -4.65 16.09
CA VAL A 57 6.29 -5.68 15.18
C VAL A 57 7.17 -5.71 13.96
N GLN A 58 7.78 -6.85 13.68
CA GLN A 58 8.70 -7.05 12.57
C GLN A 58 8.18 -8.13 11.61
N VAL A 59 8.44 -7.94 10.33
CA VAL A 59 8.33 -8.99 9.32
C VAL A 59 9.71 -9.24 8.76
N LEU A 60 10.21 -10.46 8.92
CA LEU A 60 11.50 -10.87 8.38
C LEU A 60 11.37 -11.24 6.90
N GLY A 61 12.39 -10.89 6.13
CA GLY A 61 12.50 -11.18 4.70
C GLY A 61 12.61 -9.94 3.82
N ASP A 62 12.55 -10.21 2.52
CA ASP A 62 12.59 -9.20 1.47
C ASP A 62 11.27 -8.47 1.28
N TYR A 63 11.24 -7.52 0.34
CA TYR A 63 10.04 -6.71 0.11
C TYR A 63 8.82 -7.53 -0.31
N ALA A 64 9.01 -8.59 -1.11
CA ALA A 64 7.93 -9.44 -1.59
C ALA A 64 7.34 -10.26 -0.43
N THR A 65 8.20 -10.77 0.45
CA THR A 65 7.79 -11.46 1.67
C THR A 65 7.06 -10.50 2.61
N ALA A 66 7.59 -9.30 2.83
CA ALA A 66 7.04 -8.34 3.77
C ALA A 66 5.64 -7.86 3.38
N THR A 67 5.42 -7.56 2.10
CA THR A 67 4.14 -7.09 1.57
C THR A 67 3.05 -8.17 1.53
N GLY A 68 3.44 -9.44 1.52
CA GLY A 68 2.52 -10.57 1.59
C GLY A 68 2.08 -10.98 3.00
N GLN A 69 2.63 -10.35 4.06
CA GLN A 69 2.36 -10.76 5.43
C GLN A 69 1.49 -9.79 6.21
N CYS A 70 0.62 -10.38 7.03
CA CYS A 70 -0.17 -9.69 8.02
C CYS A 70 0.37 -9.99 9.42
N ARG A 71 0.33 -8.99 10.31
CA ARG A 71 0.69 -9.12 11.73
C ARG A 71 -0.45 -8.66 12.60
N GLY A 72 -0.77 -9.47 13.61
CA GLY A 72 -1.73 -9.09 14.65
C GLY A 72 -1.11 -8.12 15.66
N LEU A 73 -1.93 -7.21 16.18
CA LEU A 73 -1.64 -6.29 17.28
C LEU A 73 -2.64 -6.52 18.40
N GLU A 74 -2.32 -6.20 19.64
CA GLU A 74 -3.19 -6.42 20.82
C GLU A 74 -4.63 -5.88 20.69
N GLY A 75 -4.88 -4.88 19.82
CA GLY A 75 -6.23 -4.38 19.57
C GLY A 75 -6.76 -3.47 20.67
N ARG A 76 -5.85 -2.75 21.33
CA ARG A 76 -6.17 -1.95 22.51
C ARG A 76 -7.09 -0.78 22.22
N GLU A 77 -8.07 -0.58 23.10
CA GLU A 77 -9.10 0.45 22.96
C GLU A 77 -8.59 1.88 23.21
N ASP A 78 -7.47 2.02 23.92
CA ASP A 78 -6.83 3.31 24.16
C ASP A 78 -5.99 3.82 22.97
N GLY A 79 -5.82 3.01 21.93
CA GLY A 79 -5.08 3.35 20.72
C GLY A 79 -3.59 3.60 20.98
N PHE A 80 -2.93 4.24 20.02
CA PHE A 80 -1.49 4.52 20.08
C PHE A 80 -1.21 6.02 19.97
N ILE A 81 -0.16 6.45 20.68
CA ILE A 81 0.36 7.82 20.69
C ILE A 81 1.59 7.96 19.80
N TYR A 82 2.22 6.86 19.41
CA TYR A 82 3.34 6.88 18.48
C TYR A 82 3.34 5.63 17.63
N MET A 83 3.66 5.83 16.35
CA MET A 83 4.02 4.74 15.47
C MET A 83 5.11 5.23 14.51
N HIS A 84 6.10 4.40 14.25
CA HIS A 84 7.10 4.69 13.23
C HIS A 84 7.61 3.41 12.57
N THR A 85 7.57 3.39 11.24
CA THR A 85 8.13 2.32 10.41
C THR A 85 9.64 2.48 10.22
N TRP A 86 10.34 1.36 10.24
CA TRP A 86 11.78 1.23 9.98
C TRP A 86 12.02 0.00 9.09
N PRO A 87 13.20 -0.11 8.44
CA PRO A 87 14.22 0.93 8.28
C PRO A 87 13.81 2.01 7.26
N THR A 88 14.55 3.12 7.24
CA THR A 88 14.50 4.12 6.15
C THR A 88 15.44 3.72 5.02
N TYR A 89 15.33 4.36 3.86
CA TYR A 89 16.41 4.36 2.87
C TYR A 89 17.67 5.04 3.44
N ASP A 90 18.82 4.86 2.77
CA ASP A 90 20.10 5.45 3.17
C ASP A 90 20.07 6.98 3.21
N ASN A 91 19.20 7.60 2.39
CA ASN A 91 18.95 9.04 2.38
C ASN A 91 17.97 9.52 3.46
N LEU A 92 17.66 8.66 4.45
CA LEU A 92 16.73 8.90 5.56
C LEU A 92 15.27 9.10 5.16
N ARG A 93 14.92 8.89 3.89
CA ARG A 93 13.50 8.88 3.49
C ARG A 93 12.82 7.62 4.02
N PRO A 94 11.55 7.71 4.42
CA PRO A 94 10.72 6.54 4.67
C PRO A 94 10.79 5.54 3.52
N ALA A 95 11.09 4.28 3.84
CA ALA A 95 11.03 3.18 2.86
C ALA A 95 9.73 2.39 2.95
N TRP A 96 9.06 2.47 4.10
CA TRP A 96 7.89 1.69 4.42
C TRP A 96 6.73 2.57 4.88
N LYS A 97 5.52 2.12 4.59
CA LYS A 97 4.28 2.48 5.27
C LYS A 97 3.69 1.23 5.87
N VAL A 98 2.74 1.40 6.77
CA VAL A 98 1.84 0.32 7.19
C VAL A 98 0.40 0.70 6.93
N ARG A 99 -0.36 -0.29 6.47
CA ARG A 99 -1.82 -0.26 6.49
C ARG A 99 -2.30 -0.76 7.84
N LEU A 100 -3.20 0.00 8.45
CA LEU A 100 -3.76 -0.28 9.77
C LEU A 100 -5.19 -0.79 9.60
N TYR A 101 -5.49 -1.96 10.15
CA TYR A 101 -6.82 -2.58 10.02
C TYR A 101 -7.52 -2.67 11.37
N ARG A 102 -8.84 -2.46 11.35
CA ARG A 102 -9.69 -2.57 12.55
C ARG A 102 -9.92 -4.01 12.99
N ASP A 103 -9.79 -4.94 12.05
CA ASP A 103 -10.00 -6.37 12.28
C ASP A 103 -8.71 -7.17 12.18
N TRP A 104 -8.74 -8.38 12.70
CA TRP A 104 -7.62 -9.32 12.64
C TRP A 104 -7.46 -9.88 11.23
N GLY A 105 -6.21 -10.19 10.85
CA GLY A 105 -5.92 -10.84 9.57
C GLY A 105 -5.92 -9.89 8.36
N CYS A 106 -5.80 -8.58 8.58
CA CYS A 106 -5.68 -7.57 7.51
C CYS A 106 -6.83 -7.64 6.49
N VAL A 107 -8.04 -7.87 7.00
CA VAL A 107 -9.26 -7.98 6.20
C VAL A 107 -9.96 -6.63 6.05
N GLY A 108 -10.67 -6.46 4.93
CA GLY A 108 -11.42 -5.24 4.64
C GLY A 108 -10.54 -4.05 4.23
N ALA A 109 -11.14 -2.86 4.22
CA ALA A 109 -10.43 -1.63 3.90
C ALA A 109 -9.56 -1.18 5.09
N PRO A 110 -8.31 -0.73 4.85
CA PRO A 110 -7.49 -0.18 5.92
C PRO A 110 -8.13 1.10 6.48
N ALA A 111 -8.06 1.27 7.80
CA ALA A 111 -8.51 2.48 8.48
C ALA A 111 -7.59 3.66 8.21
N ALA A 112 -6.30 3.40 8.07
CA ALA A 112 -5.28 4.38 7.72
C ALA A 112 -4.07 3.70 7.05
N GLU A 113 -3.28 4.48 6.32
CA GLU A 113 -1.98 4.08 5.78
C GLU A 113 -0.98 5.20 6.08
N LEU A 114 0.09 4.88 6.81
CA LEU A 114 1.09 5.88 7.20
C LEU A 114 2.45 5.27 7.55
N THR A 115 3.47 6.12 7.54
CA THR A 115 4.83 5.80 8.01
C THR A 115 5.02 6.17 9.47
N VAL A 116 4.52 7.34 9.86
CA VAL A 116 4.77 7.91 11.18
C VAL A 116 3.51 8.57 11.72
N TYR A 117 3.28 8.40 13.01
CA TYR A 117 2.38 9.19 13.82
C TYR A 117 3.13 9.57 15.09
N ASP A 118 3.13 10.85 15.45
CA ASP A 118 3.74 11.35 16.68
C ASP A 118 2.76 12.22 17.45
N GLY A 119 2.16 11.62 18.46
CA GLY A 119 1.38 12.26 19.51
C GLY A 119 2.01 12.07 20.88
N VAL A 120 3.31 11.72 21.00
CA VAL A 120 3.96 11.44 22.30
C VAL A 120 3.91 12.68 23.20
N ARG A 121 4.12 13.86 22.63
CA ARG A 121 3.98 15.15 23.31
C ARG A 121 3.01 16.00 22.49
N PRO A 122 1.70 15.93 22.78
CA PRO A 122 1.15 16.05 24.13
C PRO A 122 0.33 14.83 24.64
N HIS A 123 0.78 13.60 24.38
CA HIS A 123 0.05 12.35 24.69
C HIS A 123 -1.34 12.29 24.05
N ILE A 124 -1.42 12.59 22.75
CA ILE A 124 -2.66 12.51 21.98
C ILE A 124 -2.67 11.16 21.24
N PRO A 125 -3.65 10.27 21.49
CA PRO A 125 -3.83 9.08 20.69
C PRO A 125 -4.23 9.46 19.26
N MET A 126 -3.80 8.70 18.26
CA MET A 126 -4.26 8.89 16.90
C MET A 126 -5.77 8.78 16.85
N ALA A 127 -6.46 9.83 16.37
CA ALA A 127 -7.91 9.82 16.24
C ALA A 127 -8.35 8.86 15.11
N ASP A 128 -9.47 8.16 15.29
CA ASP A 128 -10.04 7.32 14.23
C ASP A 128 -10.49 8.22 13.05
N PRO A 129 -10.02 7.96 11.81
CA PRO A 129 -10.45 8.72 10.64
C PRO A 129 -11.97 8.68 10.37
N ALA A 130 -12.65 7.60 10.77
CA ALA A 130 -14.10 7.44 10.63
C ALA A 130 -14.89 8.15 11.73
N ASP A 131 -14.28 8.37 12.90
CA ASP A 131 -14.89 9.09 14.01
C ASP A 131 -13.80 9.67 14.92
N ARG A 132 -13.53 10.96 14.73
CA ARG A 132 -12.41 11.65 15.36
C ARG A 132 -12.58 11.88 16.85
N SER A 133 -13.74 11.57 17.44
CA SER A 133 -13.94 11.72 18.90
C SER A 133 -13.31 10.57 19.71
N LYS A 134 -12.78 9.53 19.06
CA LYS A 134 -12.22 8.36 19.71
C LYS A 134 -10.88 7.94 19.13
N PRO A 135 -10.03 7.22 19.90
CA PRO A 135 -8.78 6.68 19.40
C PRO A 135 -8.99 5.68 18.27
N LEU A 136 -8.03 5.62 17.35
CA LEU A 136 -7.95 4.59 16.34
C LEU A 136 -7.51 3.28 16.98
N VAL A 137 -8.43 2.30 17.00
CA VAL A 137 -8.16 0.94 17.46
C VAL A 137 -7.72 0.09 16.27
N VAL A 138 -6.51 -0.47 16.36
CA VAL A 138 -5.89 -1.28 15.30
C VAL A 138 -5.60 -2.68 15.82
N LYS A 139 -6.07 -3.68 15.09
CA LYS A 139 -5.90 -5.11 15.44
C LYS A 139 -4.93 -5.84 14.53
N SER A 140 -4.68 -5.32 13.33
CA SER A 140 -3.64 -5.88 12.47
C SER A 140 -3.01 -4.86 11.55
N VAL A 141 -1.83 -5.19 11.05
CA VAL A 141 -1.03 -4.35 10.18
C VAL A 141 -0.39 -5.15 9.05
N SER A 142 -0.22 -4.51 7.90
CA SER A 142 0.58 -5.02 6.79
C SER A 142 1.52 -3.93 6.28
N PHE A 143 2.76 -4.30 5.96
CA PHE A 143 3.72 -3.37 5.38
C PHE A 143 3.44 -3.15 3.88
N VAL A 144 3.62 -1.91 3.43
CA VAL A 144 3.61 -1.56 2.00
C VAL A 144 4.78 -0.62 1.70
N PRO A 145 5.37 -0.65 0.49
CA PRO A 145 6.43 0.29 0.12
C PRO A 145 5.94 1.74 0.14
N PHE A 146 6.85 2.69 0.44
CA PHE A 146 6.53 4.11 0.51
C PHE A 146 6.27 4.76 -0.86
#